data_AF-A0AAW5Z5A7-F1
#
_entry.id   AF-A0AAW5Z5A7-F1
#
_cell.length_a   1.000
_cell.length_b   1.000
_cell.length_c   1.000
_cell.angle_alpha   90.00
_cell.angle_beta   90.00
_cell.angle_gamma   90.00
#
_symmetry.space_group_name_H-M   'P 1'
#
loop_
_entity.id
_entity.type
_entity.pdbx_description
1 polymer ?
#
loop_
_entity_poly.entity_id
_entity_poly.type
_entity_poly.pdbx_seq_one_letter_code
_entity_poly.pdbx_strand_id
1 'polypeptide(L)'
;LVLLVDQSGSMVDSVIHSAVMAACLWQLPGIRTHLVAFDTSVVDLTADVADPVELLMKVQLGGGTNIASAMEYGRQHIEQPAKSVLILVS
;
A
#
# COMPACT_ATOMS: atom_id res chain seq x y z
N LEU A 1 -9.78 -3.86 4.03
CA LEU A 1 -8.47 -4.36 3.57
C LEU A 1 -7.52 -3.18 3.60
N VAL A 2 -6.36 -3.33 4.22
CA VAL A 2 -5.32 -2.28 4.25
C VAL A 2 -4.12 -2.82 3.52
N LEU A 3 -3.74 -2.18 2.43
CA LEU A 3 -2.60 -2.57 1.61
C LEU A 3 -1.48 -1.56 1.82
N LEU A 4 -0.39 -2.01 2.43
CA LEU A 4 0.84 -1.27 2.64
C LEU A 4 1.84 -1.69 1.57
N VAL A 5 2.30 -0.74 0.75
CA VAL A 5 3.23 -1.00 -0.35
C VAL A 5 4.53 -0.24 -0.11
N ASP A 6 5.64 -0.96 0.01
CA ASP A 6 6.97 -0.38 0.09
C ASP A 6 7.37 0.20 -1.26
N GLN A 7 7.82 1.45 -1.23
CA GLN A 7 8.34 2.25 -2.35
C GLN A 7 9.78 2.72 -2.08
N SER A 8 10.48 2.04 -1.18
CA SER A 8 11.90 2.21 -0.92
C SER A 8 12.74 2.01 -2.17
N GLY A 9 13.95 2.56 -2.18
CA GLY A 9 14.88 2.40 -3.30
C GLY A 9 15.20 0.95 -3.64
N SER A 10 15.14 0.02 -2.69
CA SER A 10 15.32 -1.43 -2.94
C SER A 10 14.16 -2.06 -3.71
N MET A 11 12.98 -1.43 -3.72
CA MET A 11 11.79 -1.96 -4.38
C MET A 11 11.65 -1.53 -5.85
N VAL A 12 12.58 -0.74 -6.38
CA VAL A 12 12.54 -0.21 -7.75
C VAL A 12 12.34 -1.32 -8.79
N ASP A 13 13.09 -2.42 -8.70
CA ASP A 13 13.00 -3.54 -9.64
C ASP A 13 11.75 -4.41 -9.43
N SER A 14 11.16 -4.35 -8.24
CA SER A 14 9.98 -5.13 -7.84
C SER A 14 8.68 -4.34 -7.91
N VAL A 15 8.72 -3.06 -8.26
CA VAL A 15 7.56 -2.15 -8.17
C VAL A 15 6.39 -2.64 -9.03
N ILE A 16 6.68 -3.25 -10.18
CA ILE A 16 5.68 -3.82 -11.08
C ILE A 16 4.91 -4.96 -10.39
N HIS A 17 5.61 -5.84 -9.66
CA HIS A 17 4.97 -6.95 -8.95
C HIS A 17 4.04 -6.42 -7.86
N SER A 18 4.49 -5.43 -7.10
CA SER A 18 3.68 -4.75 -6.08
C SER A 18 2.46 -4.05 -6.67
N ALA A 19 2.64 -3.39 -7.82
CA ALA A 19 1.59 -2.70 -8.54
C ALA A 19 0.49 -3.65 -9.04
N VAL A 20 0.89 -4.79 -9.63
CA VAL A 20 -0.06 -5.83 -10.08
C VAL A 20 -0.80 -6.42 -8.89
N MET A 21 -0.10 -6.70 -7.78
CA MET A 21 -0.75 -7.20 -6.57
C MET A 21 -1.76 -6.19 -6.01
N ALA A 22 -1.40 -4.91 -5.98
CA ALA A 22 -2.30 -3.84 -5.56
C ALA A 22 -3.55 -3.75 -6.44
N ALA A 23 -3.39 -3.85 -7.76
CA ALA A 23 -4.50 -3.83 -8.71
C ALA A 23 -5.48 -5.00 -8.49
N CYS A 24 -4.96 -6.21 -8.30
CA CYS A 24 -5.77 -7.40 -8.02
C CYS A 24 -6.61 -7.25 -6.73
N LEU A 25 -6.06 -6.60 -5.70
CA LEU A 25 -6.71 -6.45 -4.40
C LEU A 25 -7.63 -5.24 -4.31
N TRP A 26 -7.37 -4.19 -5.11
CA TRP A 26 -8.15 -2.95 -5.10
C TRP A 26 -9.58 -3.15 -5.62
N GLN A 27 -9.76 -4.00 -6.63
CA GLN A 27 -11.05 -4.20 -7.30
C GLN A 27 -11.91 -5.32 -6.68
N LEU A 28 -11.65 -5.73 -5.44
CA LEU A 28 -12.43 -6.78 -4.80
C LEU A 28 -13.85 -6.29 -4.42
N PRO A 29 -14.93 -6.93 -4.93
CA PRO A 29 -16.29 -6.46 -4.68
C PRO A 29 -16.67 -6.63 -3.21
N GLY A 30 -17.32 -5.61 -2.64
CA GLY A 30 -17.80 -5.63 -1.26
C GLY A 30 -16.70 -5.44 -0.19
N ILE A 31 -15.47 -5.13 -0.59
CA ILE A 31 -14.35 -4.86 0.33
C ILE A 31 -13.97 -3.39 0.25
N ARG A 32 -13.93 -2.72 1.41
CA ARG A 32 -13.31 -1.39 1.52
C ARG A 32 -11.80 -1.56 1.55
N THR A 33 -11.09 -0.91 0.64
CA THR A 33 -9.64 -1.00 0.51
C THR A 33 -8.98 0.34 0.82
N HIS A 34 -7.91 0.31 1.60
CA HIS A 34 -7.00 1.43 1.82
C HIS A 34 -5.67 1.10 1.16
N LEU A 35 -5.14 2.02 0.34
CA LEU A 35 -3.83 1.88 -0.30
C LEU A 35 -2.88 2.90 0.32
N VAL A 36 -1.82 2.40 0.96
CA VAL A 36 -0.82 3.23 1.61
C VAL A 36 0.54 2.88 1.02
N ALA A 37 1.21 3.89 0.46
CA ALA A 37 2.60 3.77 0.06
C ALA A 37 3.50 4.22 1.19
N PHE A 38 4.64 3.55 1.37
CA PHE A 38 5.59 3.96 2.40
C PHE A 38 7.04 3.74 1.96
N ASP A 39 7.91 4.50 2.60
CA ASP A 39 9.36 4.34 2.59
C ASP A 39 9.86 4.71 4.01
N THR A 40 10.66 5.77 4.17
CA THR A 40 10.85 6.49 5.44
C THR A 40 9.65 7.31 5.88
N SER A 41 8.76 7.64 4.95
CA SER A 41 7.51 8.37 5.14
C SER A 41 6.31 7.47 4.83
N VAL A 42 5.12 7.87 5.30
CA VAL A 42 3.87 7.14 5.04
C VAL A 42 2.92 8.07 4.30
N VAL A 43 2.41 7.61 3.15
CA VAL A 43 1.50 8.36 2.29
C VAL A 43 0.26 7.51 2.03
N ASP A 44 -0.90 8.01 2.46
CA ASP A 44 -2.17 7.39 2.11
C ASP A 44 -2.62 7.87 0.74
N LEU A 45 -2.75 6.92 -0.18
CA LEU A 45 -3.12 7.13 -1.57
C LEU A 45 -4.59 6.77 -1.83
N THR A 46 -5.33 6.32 -0.82
CA THR A 46 -6.67 5.75 -0.96
C THR A 46 -7.64 6.65 -1.74
N ALA A 47 -7.56 7.98 -1.56
CA ALA A 47 -8.44 8.94 -2.23
C ALA A 47 -8.03 9.23 -3.69
N ASP A 48 -6.76 9.04 -4.04
CA ASP A 48 -6.19 9.40 -5.33
C ASP A 48 -6.14 8.20 -6.30
N VAL A 49 -6.52 7.00 -5.83
CA VAL A 49 -6.48 5.76 -6.62
C VAL A 49 -7.69 5.68 -7.57
N ALA A 50 -7.44 6.06 -8.82
CA ALA A 50 -8.25 5.63 -9.96
C ALA A 50 -7.76 4.28 -10.52
N ASP A 51 -6.43 4.14 -10.67
CA ASP A 51 -5.74 2.91 -11.07
C ASP A 51 -4.50 2.72 -10.17
N PRO A 52 -4.45 1.65 -9.34
CA PRO A 52 -3.31 1.37 -8.47
C PRO A 52 -2.00 1.16 -9.23
N VAL A 53 -2.05 0.58 -10.44
CA VAL A 53 -0.84 0.32 -11.22
C VAL A 53 -0.23 1.63 -11.66
N GLU A 54 -1.03 2.49 -12.30
CA GLU A 54 -0.57 3.78 -12.79
C GLU A 54 -0.07 4.67 -11.63
N LEU A 55 -0.78 4.68 -10.50
CA LEU A 55 -0.42 5.50 -9.36
C LEU A 55 0.90 5.05 -8.73
N LEU A 56 1.09 3.75 -8.49
CA LEU A 56 2.32 3.22 -7.89
C LEU A 56 3.53 3.32 -8.84
N MET A 57 3.31 3.37 -10.16
CA MET A 57 4.37 3.63 -11.13
C MET A 57 4.78 5.11 -11.18
N LYS A 58 3.90 6.03 -10.78
CA LYS A 58 4.16 7.48 -10.73
C LYS A 58 4.76 7.95 -9.41
N VAL A 59 4.44 7.24 -8.32
CA VAL A 59 4.87 7.59 -6.96
C VAL A 59 6.09 6.74 -6.61
N GLN A 60 7.26 7.38 -6.55
CA GLN A 60 8.49 6.73 -6.09
C GLN A 60 9.05 7.53 -4.92
N LEU A 61 8.97 6.96 -3.72
CA LEU A 61 9.37 7.65 -2.50
C LEU A 61 10.89 7.59 -2.28
N GLY A 62 11.58 6.59 -2.83
CA GLY A 62 13.02 6.62 -3.11
C GLY A 62 13.96 6.67 -1.88
N GLY A 63 13.40 6.71 -0.66
CA GLY A 63 14.14 6.63 0.59
C GLY A 63 14.41 5.20 1.05
N GLY A 64 14.72 5.06 2.34
CA GLY A 64 14.84 3.77 3.03
C GLY A 64 13.48 3.16 3.39
N THR A 65 13.49 2.10 4.19
CA THR A 65 12.28 1.33 4.55
C THR A 65 11.93 1.52 6.03
N ASN A 66 10.70 1.96 6.34
CA ASN A 66 10.18 2.04 7.71
C ASN A 66 8.82 1.34 7.85
N ILE A 67 8.86 0.01 7.84
CA ILE A 67 7.67 -0.84 7.99
C ILE A 67 6.94 -0.57 9.30
N ALA A 68 7.66 -0.29 10.39
CA ALA A 68 7.03 -0.06 11.70
C ALA A 68 6.07 1.14 11.67
N SER A 69 6.47 2.24 11.02
CA SER A 69 5.60 3.42 10.85
C SER A 69 4.38 3.10 9.98
N ALA A 70 4.58 2.37 8.88
CA ALA A 70 3.48 1.96 8.00
C ALA A 70 2.48 1.03 8.70
N MET A 71 2.96 0.09 9.51
CA MET A 71 2.13 -0.82 10.30
C MET A 71 1.29 -0.07 11.34
N GLU A 72 1.88 0.91 12.03
CA GLU A 72 1.14 1.72 13.01
C GLU A 72 0.06 2.57 12.33
N TYR A 73 0.36 3.14 11.15
CA TYR A 73 -0.64 3.84 10.35
C TYR A 73 -1.76 2.90 9.87
N GLY A 74 -1.40 1.74 9.32
CA GLY A 74 -2.36 0.75 8.85
C GLY A 74 -3.28 0.22 9.96
N ARG A 75 -2.75 0.08 11.18
CA ARG A 75 -3.52 -0.31 12.37
C ARG A 75 -4.67 0.65 12.66
N GLN A 76 -4.50 1.94 12.40
CA GLN A 76 -5.55 2.96 12.64
C GLN A 76 -6.78 2.77 11.74
N HIS A 77 -6.62 2.04 10.63
CA HIS A 77 -7.68 1.74 9.67
C HIS A 77 -8.42 0.42 9.97
N ILE A 78 -8.02 -0.29 11.03
CA ILE A 78 -8.63 -1.57 11.44
C ILE A 78 -9.68 -1.30 12.52
N GLU A 79 -10.96 -1.27 12.12
CA GLU A 79 -12.08 -1.13 13.06
C GLU A 79 -12.52 -2.48 13.66
N GLN A 80 -12.56 -3.53 12.83
CA GLN A 80 -13.01 -4.88 13.22
C GLN A 80 -11.93 -5.90 12.85
N PRO A 81 -11.02 -6.26 13.77
CA PRO A 81 -9.89 -7.14 13.47
C PRO A 81 -10.29 -8.47 12.83
N ALA A 82 -11.37 -9.10 13.31
CA ALA A 82 -11.87 -10.36 12.78
C ALA A 82 -12.41 -10.29 11.33
N LYS A 83 -12.64 -9.09 10.79
CA LYS A 83 -13.12 -8.85 9.43
C LYS A 83 -12.15 -8.00 8.61
N SER A 84 -10.92 -7.84 9.08
CA SER A 84 -9.91 -7.00 8.46
C SER A 84 -8.71 -7.82 8.06
N VAL A 85 -8.15 -7.49 6.90
CA VAL A 85 -6.88 -8.05 6.42
C VAL A 85 -5.95 -6.87 6.16
N LEU A 86 -4.75 -6.96 6.71
CA LEU A 86 -3.66 -6.06 6.40
C LEU A 86 -2.62 -6.84 5.59
N ILE A 87 -2.21 -6.28 4.47
CA ILE A 87 -1.26 -6.88 3.54
C ILE A 87 -0.08 -5.93 3.42
N LEU A 88 1.12 -6.45 3.65
CA LEU A 88 2.37 -5.73 3.49
C LEU A 88 3.11 -6.31 2.27
N VAL A 89 3.50 -5.44 1.34
CA VAL A 89 4.32 -5.79 0.18
C VAL A 89 5.61 -4.97 0.28
N SER A 90 6.76 -5.65 0.36
CA SER A 90 8.09 -5.07 0.60
C SER A 90 9.19 -5.90 -0.01
#